data_AF-A0A060BLC8-F1
#
_entry.id   AF-A0A060BLC8-F1
#
_cell.length_a   1.000
_cell.length_b   1.000
_cell.length_c   1.000
_cell.angle_alpha   90.00
_cell.angle_beta   90.00
_cell.angle_gamma   90.00
#
_symmetry.space_group_name_H-M   'P 1'
#
loop_
_entity.id
_entity.type
_entity.pdbx_description
1 polymer ?
#
loop_
_entity_poly.entity_id
_entity_poly.type
_entity_poly.pdbx_seq_one_letter_code
_entity_poly.pdbx_strand_id
1 'polypeptide(L)'
;MAQYGRYNNNAVDLYEEGPFASSDHDPMIVGLDASYEEAPTLPDFTDVRSDRPYHDEIMWAAGSGIVPGGEDGTFRPTRAADRVTLAAALYELAGRPEVEIPASSPFKDVKADH
;
A
#
# COMPACT_ATOMS: atom_id res chain seq x y z
N MET A 1 -30.79 -19.23 -14.90
CA MET A 1 -30.05 -20.50 -14.86
C MET A 1 -29.11 -20.53 -16.04
N ALA A 2 -27.83 -20.21 -15.82
CA ALA A 2 -26.64 -20.63 -16.56
C ALA A 2 -25.44 -19.84 -16.01
N GLN A 3 -24.44 -20.58 -15.50
CA GLN A 3 -23.08 -20.10 -15.18
C GLN A 3 -22.29 -19.81 -16.47
N TYR A 4 -21.02 -19.42 -16.28
CA TYR A 4 -19.91 -19.20 -17.22
C TYR A 4 -19.72 -17.73 -17.62
N GLY A 5 -18.55 -17.13 -17.44
CA GLY A 5 -17.28 -17.67 -17.00
C GLY A 5 -16.19 -16.61 -17.19
N ARG A 6 -15.10 -16.82 -16.47
CA ARG A 6 -13.82 -16.12 -16.52
C ARG A 6 -13.31 -15.94 -17.96
N TYR A 7 -12.30 -15.07 -18.06
CA TYR A 7 -11.38 -14.82 -19.17
C TYR A 7 -11.75 -13.63 -20.04
N ASN A 8 -11.21 -12.46 -19.67
CA ASN A 8 -10.42 -11.62 -20.57
C ASN A 8 -9.76 -10.49 -19.77
N ASN A 9 -8.68 -10.82 -19.06
CA ASN A 9 -7.79 -9.83 -18.45
C ASN A 9 -6.86 -9.32 -19.56
N ASN A 10 -7.39 -8.60 -20.54
CA ASN A 10 -6.54 -8.00 -21.58
C ASN A 10 -6.18 -6.59 -21.12
N ALA A 11 -5.00 -6.43 -20.52
CA ALA A 11 -4.50 -5.16 -19.97
C ALA A 11 -4.13 -4.10 -21.05
N VAL A 12 -4.66 -4.23 -22.27
CA VAL A 12 -4.26 -3.42 -23.43
C VAL A 12 -5.40 -2.72 -24.15
N ASP A 13 -6.66 -2.86 -23.71
CA ASP A 13 -7.76 -2.02 -24.20
C ASP A 13 -8.57 -1.46 -23.03
N LEU A 14 -8.13 -0.31 -22.51
CA LEU A 14 -8.78 0.42 -21.41
C LEU A 14 -9.94 1.32 -21.89
N TYR A 15 -10.24 1.40 -23.18
CA TYR A 15 -11.15 2.40 -23.75
C TYR A 15 -12.11 1.88 -24.83
N GLU A 16 -12.54 0.62 -24.75
CA GLU A 16 -13.61 0.14 -25.64
C GLU A 16 -14.99 0.49 -25.04
N GLU A 17 -15.72 1.41 -25.69
CA GLU A 17 -17.10 1.73 -25.32
C GLU A 17 -18.02 0.55 -25.67
N GLY A 18 -18.27 -0.31 -24.68
CA GLY A 18 -19.22 -1.41 -24.76
C GLY A 18 -20.03 -1.53 -23.47
N PRO A 19 -21.19 -2.23 -23.48
CA PRO A 19 -22.07 -2.39 -22.32
C PRO A 19 -21.46 -3.19 -21.15
N PHE A 20 -20.20 -3.62 -21.28
CA PHE A 20 -19.42 -4.32 -20.27
C PHE A 20 -18.15 -3.54 -19.92
N ALA A 21 -18.26 -2.21 -19.77
CA ALA A 21 -17.19 -1.37 -19.25
C ALA A 21 -16.66 -2.00 -17.96
N SER A 22 -15.40 -2.39 -18.00
CA SER A 22 -14.64 -2.94 -16.89
C SER A 22 -14.66 -1.95 -15.74
N SER A 23 -15.47 -2.24 -14.71
CA SER A 23 -15.48 -1.62 -13.38
C SER A 23 -14.89 -0.21 -13.35
N ASP A 24 -15.76 0.73 -13.65
CA ASP A 24 -15.86 2.16 -13.37
C ASP A 24 -15.40 2.60 -11.97
N HIS A 25 -14.24 2.16 -11.50
CA HIS A 25 -13.56 2.79 -10.38
C HIS A 25 -12.74 3.99 -10.89
N ASP A 26 -13.44 4.95 -11.50
CA ASP A 26 -12.92 6.31 -11.62
C ASP A 26 -12.95 6.91 -10.20
N PRO A 27 -11.79 7.16 -9.57
CA PRO A 27 -11.73 7.65 -8.19
C PRO A 27 -12.45 9.00 -8.02
N MET A 28 -12.65 9.76 -9.10
CA MET A 28 -13.38 11.04 -9.08
C MET A 28 -14.90 10.89 -8.91
N ILE A 29 -15.50 9.77 -9.35
CA ILE A 29 -16.96 9.58 -9.33
C ILE A 29 -17.46 9.12 -7.95
N VAL A 30 -16.59 8.54 -7.11
CA VAL A 30 -16.95 8.00 -5.79
C VAL A 30 -16.88 9.06 -4.68
N GLY A 31 -16.53 10.31 -4.99
CA GLY A 31 -16.44 11.38 -3.99
C GLY A 31 -15.32 11.17 -2.97
N LEU A 32 -14.34 10.30 -3.28
CA LEU A 32 -13.04 10.37 -2.64
C LEU A 32 -12.31 11.57 -3.23
N ASP A 33 -12.38 12.69 -2.52
CA ASP A 33 -11.28 13.63 -2.45
C ASP A 33 -10.04 12.86 -1.95
N ALA A 34 -9.37 12.17 -2.88
CA ALA A 34 -7.96 11.85 -2.77
C ALA A 34 -7.23 12.98 -3.47
N SER A 35 -7.28 14.19 -2.88
CA SER A 35 -6.18 15.13 -3.06
C SER A 35 -4.91 14.36 -2.73
N TYR A 36 -4.24 13.82 -3.75
CA TYR A 36 -2.88 13.33 -3.61
C TYR A 36 -2.05 14.59 -3.35
N GLU A 37 -1.98 14.97 -2.08
CA GLU A 37 -1.17 16.06 -1.56
C GLU A 37 0.28 15.72 -1.90
N GLU A 38 0.72 16.21 -3.05
CA GLU A 38 2.07 16.11 -3.57
C GLU A 38 2.52 14.66 -3.89
N ALA A 39 3.22 14.49 -5.00
CA ALA A 39 3.80 13.18 -5.32
C ALA A 39 4.86 12.85 -4.24
N PRO A 40 4.87 11.61 -3.69
CA PRO A 40 5.81 11.25 -2.66
C PRO A 40 7.25 11.39 -3.18
N THR A 41 8.15 11.92 -2.35
CA THR A 41 9.58 11.89 -2.65
C THR A 41 10.06 10.46 -2.67
N LEU A 42 10.52 9.99 -3.84
CA LEU A 42 10.96 8.61 -4.00
C LEU A 42 12.32 8.40 -3.30
N PRO A 43 12.45 7.36 -2.45
CA PRO A 43 13.73 7.01 -1.85
C PRO A 43 14.71 6.45 -2.90
N ASP A 44 15.96 6.20 -2.49
CA ASP A 44 16.93 5.47 -3.31
C ASP A 44 17.37 4.22 -2.56
N PHE A 45 16.92 3.05 -3.02
CA PHE A 45 17.22 1.77 -2.39
C PHE A 45 18.15 0.93 -3.26
N THR A 46 19.25 0.47 -2.66
CA THR A 46 20.26 -0.32 -3.35
C THR A 46 19.78 -1.71 -3.78
N ASP A 47 18.71 -2.22 -3.16
CA ASP A 47 18.15 -3.56 -3.38
C ASP A 47 16.78 -3.56 -4.09
N VAL A 48 16.30 -2.40 -4.56
CA VAL A 48 15.04 -2.25 -5.30
C VAL A 48 15.33 -1.72 -6.70
N ARG A 49 15.69 -2.61 -7.62
CA ARG A 49 15.93 -2.24 -9.02
C ARG A 49 14.60 -2.07 -9.78
N SER A 50 14.58 -1.15 -10.73
CA SER A 50 13.39 -0.85 -11.58
C SER A 50 12.95 -2.00 -12.48
N ASP A 51 13.81 -2.99 -12.72
CA ASP A 51 13.48 -4.20 -13.49
C ASP A 51 12.91 -5.34 -12.64
N ARG A 52 12.63 -5.10 -11.35
CA ARG A 52 12.12 -6.11 -10.41
C ARG A 52 10.61 -5.93 -10.21
N PRO A 53 9.88 -7.03 -9.97
CA PRO A 53 8.49 -6.95 -9.56
C PRO A 53 8.33 -6.08 -8.32
N TYR A 54 7.21 -5.38 -8.23
CA TYR A 54 6.81 -4.55 -7.10
C TYR A 54 7.62 -3.26 -6.89
N HIS A 55 8.50 -2.89 -7.84
CA HIS A 55 9.31 -1.66 -7.73
C HIS A 55 8.42 -0.45 -7.46
N ASP A 56 7.42 -0.19 -8.31
CA ASP A 56 6.61 1.02 -8.23
C ASP A 56 5.81 1.09 -6.91
N GLU A 57 5.26 -0.04 -6.46
CA GLU A 57 4.53 -0.15 -5.21
C GLU A 57 5.44 0.06 -3.99
N ILE A 58 6.67 -0.49 -4.02
CA ILE A 58 7.67 -0.29 -2.96
C ILE A 58 8.07 1.19 -2.89
N MET A 59 8.38 1.78 -4.04
CA MET A 59 8.80 3.17 -4.14
C MET A 59 7.70 4.13 -3.67
N TRP A 60 6.45 3.86 -4.04
CA TRP A 60 5.29 4.61 -3.55
C TRP A 60 5.09 4.45 -2.04
N ALA A 61 5.08 3.22 -1.52
CA ALA A 61 4.83 2.96 -0.10
C ALA A 61 5.92 3.58 0.78
N ALA A 62 7.17 3.51 0.36
CA ALA A 62 8.29 4.09 1.08
C ALA A 62 8.33 5.62 0.96
N GLY A 63 8.11 6.17 -0.24
CA GLY A 63 8.06 7.62 -0.43
C GLY A 63 6.88 8.29 0.27
N SER A 64 5.77 7.57 0.45
CA SER A 64 4.60 8.04 1.22
C SER A 64 4.78 7.86 2.73
N GLY A 65 5.92 7.31 3.18
CA GLY A 65 6.20 7.06 4.59
C GLY A 65 5.45 5.89 5.23
N ILE A 66 4.70 5.10 4.45
CA ILE A 66 3.88 3.97 4.92
C ILE A 66 4.78 2.81 5.34
N VAL A 67 5.76 2.47 4.50
CA VAL A 67 6.74 1.42 4.79
C VAL A 67 8.14 2.00 4.55
N PRO A 68 8.76 2.63 5.55
CA PRO A 68 10.11 3.15 5.39
C PRO A 68 11.11 2.00 5.22
N GLY A 69 12.14 2.23 4.41
CA GLY A 69 13.28 1.32 4.32
C GLY A 69 14.19 1.41 5.55
N GLY A 70 15.24 0.60 5.56
CA GLY A 70 16.29 0.65 6.57
C GLY A 70 17.20 1.86 6.39
N GLU A 71 17.83 2.29 7.49
CA GLU A 71 18.85 3.34 7.50
C GLU A 71 20.11 3.00 6.68
N ASP A 72 20.27 1.72 6.32
CA ASP A 72 21.35 1.21 5.47
C ASP A 72 21.10 1.41 3.96
N GLY A 73 20.00 2.06 3.58
CA GLY A 73 19.63 2.27 2.17
C GLY A 73 19.08 1.02 1.48
N THR A 74 18.48 0.10 2.26
CA THR A 74 17.82 -1.12 1.75
C THR A 74 16.35 -1.16 2.13
N PHE A 75 15.50 -1.69 1.26
CA PHE A 75 14.08 -1.96 1.56
C PHE A 75 13.85 -3.39 2.06
N ARG A 76 14.67 -4.34 1.59
CA ARG A 76 14.63 -5.77 1.92
C ARG A 76 13.31 -6.43 1.48
N PRO A 77 12.93 -6.35 0.19
CA PRO A 77 11.60 -6.75 -0.29
C PRO A 77 11.26 -8.24 -0.10
N THR A 78 12.27 -9.09 0.04
CA THR A 78 12.09 -10.53 0.26
C THR A 78 12.15 -10.92 1.74
N ARG A 79 12.42 -9.96 2.64
CA ARG A 79 12.39 -10.22 4.09
C ARG A 79 10.93 -10.40 4.50
N ALA A 80 10.65 -11.46 5.27
CA ALA A 80 9.33 -11.61 5.86
C ALA A 80 9.03 -10.41 6.78
N ALA A 81 7.88 -9.77 6.56
CA ALA A 81 7.38 -8.75 7.47
C ALA A 81 6.96 -9.38 8.79
N ASP A 82 7.42 -8.81 9.90
CA ASP A 82 6.91 -9.15 11.23
C ASP A 82 5.59 -8.40 11.50
N ARG A 83 4.89 -8.83 12.56
CA ARG A 83 3.59 -8.27 12.93
C ARG A 83 3.66 -6.78 13.25
N VAL A 84 4.78 -6.32 13.80
CA VAL A 84 4.97 -4.90 14.17
C VAL A 84 5.15 -4.04 12.92
N THR A 85 5.92 -4.50 11.93
CA THR A 85 6.07 -3.80 10.64
C THR A 85 4.73 -3.64 9.95
N LEU A 86 3.92 -4.70 9.90
CA LEU A 86 2.59 -4.63 9.29
C LEU A 86 1.65 -3.68 10.06
N ALA A 87 1.64 -3.75 11.40
CA ALA A 87 0.81 -2.88 12.21
C ALA A 87 1.20 -1.40 12.05
N ALA A 88 2.50 -1.10 12.02
CA ALA A 88 3.00 0.25 11.78
C ALA A 88 2.57 0.76 10.41
N ALA A 89 2.72 -0.05 9.35
CA ALA A 89 2.29 0.33 8.01
C ALA A 89 0.80 0.65 7.92
N LEU A 90 -0.06 -0.14 8.58
CA LEU A 90 -1.50 0.13 8.64
C LEU A 90 -1.83 1.41 9.41
N TYR A 91 -1.09 1.71 10.48
CA TYR A 91 -1.25 2.94 11.26
C TYR A 91 -0.84 4.18 10.45
N GLU A 92 0.28 4.12 9.73
CA GLU A 92 0.74 5.17 8.83
C GLU A 92 -0.24 5.37 7.67
N LEU A 93 -0.70 4.29 7.04
CA LEU A 93 -1.69 4.34 5.95
C LEU A 93 -3.02 4.97 6.40
N ALA A 94 -3.42 4.75 7.65
CA ALA A 94 -4.62 5.35 8.23
C ALA A 94 -4.45 6.84 8.60
N GLY A 95 -3.28 7.43 8.34
CA GLY A 95 -3.01 8.84 8.64
C GLY A 95 -2.70 9.10 10.12
N ARG A 96 -2.14 8.12 10.84
CA ARG A 96 -1.77 8.21 12.26
C ARG A 96 -2.94 8.66 13.15
N PRO A 97 -4.06 7.91 13.16
CA PRO A 97 -5.21 8.26 13.99
C PRO A 97 -4.81 8.32 15.47
N GLU A 98 -5.45 9.20 16.23
CA GLU A 98 -5.22 9.25 17.67
C GLU A 98 -5.63 7.93 18.33
N VAL A 99 -4.77 7.42 19.21
CA VAL A 99 -4.97 6.16 19.94
C VAL A 99 -4.84 6.40 21.44
N GLU A 100 -5.81 5.89 22.20
CA GLU A 100 -5.73 5.89 23.66
C GLU A 100 -4.80 4.76 24.11
N ILE A 101 -3.61 5.13 24.59
CA ILE A 101 -2.64 4.15 25.10
C ILE A 101 -2.95 3.88 26.58
N PRO A 102 -3.34 2.65 26.96
CA PRO A 102 -3.61 2.32 28.34
C PRO A 102 -2.32 2.34 29.17
N ALA A 103 -2.42 2.72 30.45
CA ALA A 103 -1.28 2.76 31.36
C ALA A 103 -0.57 1.40 31.55
N SER A 104 -1.26 0.30 31.25
CA SER A 104 -0.67 -1.03 31.13
C SER A 104 -1.07 -1.62 29.78
N SER A 105 -0.10 -2.24 29.10
CA SER A 105 -0.39 -2.97 27.87
C SER A 105 -1.38 -4.11 28.13
N PRO A 106 -2.41 -4.28 27.28
CA PRO A 106 -3.31 -5.43 27.35
C PRO A 106 -2.65 -6.70 26.80
N PHE A 107 -1.53 -6.58 26.08
CA PHE A 107 -0.78 -7.70 25.53
C PHE A 107 0.38 -8.05 26.46
N LYS A 108 0.47 -9.34 26.80
CA LYS A 108 1.50 -9.86 27.73
C LYS A 108 2.93 -9.61 27.24
N ASP A 109 3.13 -9.57 25.93
CA ASP A 109 4.41 -9.54 25.24
C ASP A 109 4.75 -8.17 24.62
N VAL A 110 3.87 -7.17 24.79
CA VAL A 110 4.11 -5.80 24.33
C VAL A 110 4.23 -4.90 25.56
N LYS A 111 5.32 -4.14 25.68
CA LYS A 111 5.46 -3.16 26.76
C LYS A 111 4.59 -1.94 26.49
N ALA A 112 4.21 -1.21 27.54
CA ALA A 112 3.34 -0.04 27.42
C ALA A 112 4.03 1.17 26.75
N ASP A 113 5.36 1.15 26.64
CA ASP A 113 6.21 2.21 26.05
C ASP A 113 6.75 1.84 24.65
N HIS A 114 6.24 0.77 24.04
CA HIS A 114 6.60 0.38 22.67
C HIS A 114 6.00 1.36 21.65
#